data_AF-A0A936R1L7-F1
#
_entry.id   AF-A0A936R1L7-F1
#
_cell.length_a   1.000
_cell.length_b   1.000
_cell.length_c   1.000
_cell.angle_alpha   90.00
_cell.angle_beta   90.00
_cell.angle_gamma   90.00
#
_symmetry.space_group_name_H-M   'P 1'
#
loop_
_entity.id
_entity.type
_entity.pdbx_description
1 polymer ?
#
loop_
_entity_poly.entity_id
_entity_poly.type
_entity_poly.pdbx_seq_one_letter_code
_entity_poly.pdbx_strand_id
1 'polypeptide(L)'
;MNIPFTLVQGAYIVAGLLFILALSGLSKHETARMGNRYGIAGMTIALIATIIGATVGQEAGGVAVGRESGWGGLTWIAPAMIVAALIGVTVARRVEMTQMPELIAMLHSFVGLAAVLVGWNSSYEVAAYPAIHDVEVFVGVFIGAVTLTGSIVAYLKLSAKIKSAPMMLPAHNAVNLGIIVAFVVMTVVYVLVPHDQMVLRQTLLGLMTLLALFLGWHLVASIGGGDMPVVVSMLNSYSGWAAAAAGFLLNNDLLIITGALVGSSGAYLSYIMCRAMNRSFISVIAGGFGVEAGTVASGDADHGEHREVTAEGAAALLGEARTVVITPGYGMATAQAQHAVAELTRRLRERNVKVRFGIHPVAGRLPGHMNVLLAEAKVPYDIVLEMDEINDDLGDTDVVLVIGANDTVNPAAMDDPGSPIAGMPVLHVWEAKDVVVFKRSMATGYAGVQNPLFFKDNTQMLFGDAKARVEDIIAAL
;
A
#
# COMPACT_ATOMS: atom_id res chain seq x y z
N MET A 1 36.46 15.34 22.41
CA MET A 1 36.60 15.59 20.97
C MET A 1 35.20 15.73 20.43
N ASN A 2 34.82 16.90 19.91
CA ASN A 2 33.54 17.10 19.24
C ASN A 2 33.77 16.97 17.74
N ILE A 3 32.75 16.56 16.98
CA ILE A 3 32.80 16.58 15.52
C ILE A 3 32.21 17.89 14.97
N PRO A 4 32.66 18.39 13.81
CA PRO A 4 32.08 19.60 13.23
C PRO A 4 30.58 19.43 12.95
N PHE A 5 29.76 20.40 13.35
CA PHE A 5 28.31 20.43 13.03
C PHE A 5 28.07 20.30 11.52
N THR A 6 28.91 20.94 10.71
CA THR A 6 28.86 20.89 9.25
C THR A 6 29.10 19.49 8.68
N LEU A 7 29.82 18.62 9.40
CA LEU A 7 30.03 17.23 8.99
C LEU A 7 28.72 16.43 9.10
N VAL A 8 27.98 16.61 10.20
CA VAL A 8 26.69 15.93 10.42
C VAL A 8 25.65 16.42 9.41
N GLN A 9 25.56 17.74 9.22
CA GLN A 9 24.70 18.36 8.22
C GLN A 9 25.04 17.90 6.79
N GLY A 10 26.33 17.86 6.44
CA GLY A 10 26.79 17.34 5.15
C GLY A 10 26.41 15.87 4.96
N ALA A 11 26.54 15.03 5.99
CA ALA A 11 26.12 13.63 5.96
C ALA A 11 24.60 13.50 5.75
N TYR A 12 23.80 14.38 6.36
CA TYR A 12 22.34 14.42 6.15
C TYR A 12 21.97 14.80 4.72
N ILE A 13 22.63 15.79 4.11
CA ILE A 13 22.42 16.14 2.70
C ILE A 13 22.75 14.95 1.80
N VAL A 14 23.91 14.31 2.02
CA VAL A 14 24.32 13.12 1.24
C VAL A 14 23.32 11.98 1.40
N ALA A 15 22.87 11.70 2.63
CA ALA A 15 21.85 10.69 2.89
C ALA A 15 20.52 11.03 2.18
N GLY A 16 20.07 12.29 2.23
CA GLY A 16 18.88 12.77 1.52
C GLY A 16 18.98 12.55 0.02
N LEU A 17 20.11 12.89 -0.61
CA LEU A 17 20.37 12.62 -2.02
C LEU A 17 20.34 11.13 -2.35
N LEU A 18 20.92 10.29 -1.49
CA LEU A 18 20.88 8.83 -1.65
C LEU A 18 19.45 8.28 -1.56
N PHE A 19 18.59 8.84 -0.72
CA PHE A 19 17.17 8.45 -0.68
C PHE A 19 16.41 8.86 -1.95
N ILE A 20 16.72 10.02 -2.54
CA ILE A 20 16.18 10.41 -3.85
C ILE A 20 16.63 9.42 -4.93
N LEU A 21 17.92 9.07 -4.96
CA LEU A 21 18.47 8.08 -5.88
C LEU A 21 17.90 6.68 -5.63
N ALA A 22 17.55 6.35 -4.39
CA ALA A 22 16.88 5.09 -4.06
C ALA A 22 15.52 4.99 -4.74
N LEU A 23 14.67 6.02 -4.58
CA LEU A 23 13.36 6.09 -5.22
C LEU A 23 13.46 6.13 -6.74
N SER A 24 14.38 6.94 -7.28
CA SER A 24 14.62 6.99 -8.72
C SER A 24 15.08 5.63 -9.27
N GLY A 25 15.96 4.93 -8.55
CA GLY A 25 16.46 3.62 -8.95
C GLY A 25 15.39 2.53 -8.91
N LEU A 26 14.41 2.63 -7.99
CA LEU A 26 13.28 1.70 -7.88
C LEU A 26 12.24 1.87 -8.99
N SER A 27 12.25 2.98 -9.73
CA SER A 27 11.29 3.23 -10.82
C SER A 27 11.48 2.34 -12.06
N LYS A 28 12.63 1.65 -12.19
CA LYS A 28 12.93 0.75 -13.30
C LYS A 28 13.51 -0.56 -12.79
N HIS A 29 13.13 -1.67 -13.41
CA HIS A 29 13.54 -3.00 -12.95
C HIS A 29 15.05 -3.23 -13.08
N GLU A 30 15.71 -2.64 -14.08
CA GLU A 30 17.17 -2.77 -14.28
C GLU A 30 17.96 -2.07 -13.17
N THR A 31 17.45 -0.93 -12.69
CA THR A 31 18.11 -0.13 -11.66
C THR A 31 17.63 -0.43 -10.24
N ALA A 32 16.57 -1.24 -10.07
CA ALA A 32 15.93 -1.48 -8.77
C ALA A 32 16.90 -1.97 -7.69
N ARG A 33 17.86 -2.84 -8.06
CA ARG A 33 18.89 -3.33 -7.12
C ARG A 33 19.83 -2.21 -6.68
N MET A 34 20.20 -1.30 -7.59
CA MET A 34 21.02 -0.13 -7.27
C MET A 34 20.25 0.87 -6.43
N GLY A 35 18.96 1.10 -6.73
CA GLY A 35 18.05 1.89 -5.90
C GLY A 35 18.04 1.41 -4.44
N ASN A 36 17.86 0.11 -4.22
CA ASN A 36 17.90 -0.46 -2.87
C ASN A 36 19.26 -0.24 -2.18
N ARG A 37 20.38 -0.38 -2.90
CA ARG A 37 21.72 -0.10 -2.35
C ARG A 37 21.90 1.36 -1.93
N TYR A 38 21.37 2.31 -2.72
CA TYR A 38 21.40 3.73 -2.32
C TYR A 38 20.60 3.96 -1.04
N GLY A 39 19.43 3.32 -0.88
CA GLY A 39 18.64 3.40 0.35
C GLY A 39 19.39 2.86 1.58
N ILE A 40 20.05 1.71 1.44
CA ILE A 40 20.88 1.13 2.51
C ILE A 40 22.04 2.06 2.88
N ALA A 41 22.75 2.59 1.88
CA ALA A 41 23.86 3.51 2.12
C ALA A 41 23.39 4.80 2.79
N GLY A 42 22.29 5.40 2.32
CA GLY A 42 21.71 6.61 2.90
C GLY A 42 21.30 6.44 4.35
N MET A 43 20.58 5.35 4.67
CA MET A 43 20.17 5.03 6.05
C MET A 43 21.38 4.77 6.96
N THR A 44 22.40 4.08 6.45
CA THR A 44 23.63 3.81 7.21
C THR A 44 24.37 5.10 7.56
N ILE A 45 24.55 6.00 6.59
CA ILE A 45 25.19 7.31 6.79
C ILE A 45 24.39 8.15 7.79
N ALA A 46 23.08 8.23 7.63
CA ALA A 46 22.18 8.97 8.50
C ALA A 46 22.26 8.52 9.96
N LEU A 47 22.16 7.21 10.21
CA LEU A 47 22.21 6.64 11.55
C LEU A 47 23.57 6.84 12.19
N ILE A 48 24.66 6.55 11.46
CA ILE A 48 26.02 6.72 11.98
C ILE A 48 26.27 8.19 12.33
N ALA A 49 25.95 9.13 11.44
CA ALA A 49 26.14 10.56 11.69
C ALA A 49 25.35 11.04 12.92
N THR A 50 24.09 10.60 13.05
CA THR A 50 23.22 10.96 14.18
C THR A 50 23.73 10.39 15.51
N ILE A 51 24.09 9.11 15.54
CA ILE A 51 24.58 8.44 16.76
C ILE A 51 25.92 9.03 17.19
N ILE A 52 26.85 9.26 16.27
CA ILE A 52 28.14 9.90 16.59
C ILE A 52 27.88 11.32 17.09
N GLY A 53 27.04 12.09 16.42
CA GLY A 53 26.67 13.44 16.83
C GLY A 53 26.14 13.49 18.27
N ALA A 54 25.21 12.59 18.62
CA ALA A 54 24.61 12.51 19.95
C ALA A 54 25.58 11.97 21.03
N THR A 55 26.49 11.06 20.68
CA THR A 55 27.38 10.38 21.63
C THR A 55 28.65 11.21 21.90
N VAL A 56 29.26 11.70 20.83
CA VAL A 56 30.56 12.38 20.84
C VAL A 56 30.39 13.90 21.05
N GLY A 57 29.24 14.46 20.67
CA GLY A 57 28.98 15.88 20.68
C GLY A 57 29.43 16.55 19.38
N GLN A 58 28.73 17.62 19.03
CA GLN A 58 28.98 18.44 17.85
C GLN A 58 29.60 19.78 18.26
N GLU A 59 30.28 20.45 17.33
CA GLU A 59 30.80 21.80 17.53
C GLU A 59 30.33 22.72 16.40
N ALA A 60 29.72 23.84 16.78
CA ALA A 60 29.30 24.90 15.88
C ALA A 60 29.85 26.24 16.39
N GLY A 61 30.74 26.88 15.61
CA GLY A 61 31.28 28.21 15.94
C GLY A 61 32.04 28.28 17.28
N GLY A 62 32.71 27.19 17.70
CA GLY A 62 33.42 27.11 18.98
C GLY A 62 32.54 26.73 20.18
N VAL A 63 31.25 26.50 19.99
CA VAL A 63 30.30 26.05 21.02
C VAL A 63 30.01 24.57 20.84
N ALA A 64 30.09 23.80 21.93
CA ALA A 64 29.69 22.40 21.93
C ALA A 64 28.16 22.27 21.98
N VAL A 65 27.59 21.49 21.05
CA VAL A 65 26.14 21.27 20.89
C VAL A 65 25.87 19.76 20.83
N GLY A 66 24.76 19.29 21.39
CA GLY A 66 24.32 17.91 21.17
C GLY A 66 25.06 16.80 21.92
N ARG A 67 25.83 17.13 22.97
CA ARG A 67 26.46 16.15 23.89
C ARG A 67 25.62 15.90 25.15
N GLU A 68 24.32 16.14 25.12
CA GLU A 68 23.46 16.12 26.32
C GLU A 68 23.38 14.72 26.96
N SER A 69 23.29 13.68 26.14
CA SER A 69 23.21 12.28 26.59
C SER A 69 24.57 11.55 26.56
N GLY A 70 25.50 11.98 25.69
CA GLY A 70 26.87 11.46 25.63
C GLY A 70 26.95 9.93 25.51
N TRP A 71 27.97 9.32 26.11
CA TRP A 71 28.10 7.85 26.14
C TRP A 71 26.97 7.14 26.88
N GLY A 72 26.26 7.83 27.79
CA GLY A 72 25.09 7.30 28.48
C GLY A 72 23.85 7.19 27.57
N GLY A 73 23.72 8.05 26.55
CA GLY A 73 22.68 7.90 25.53
C GLY A 73 22.86 6.61 24.73
N LEU A 74 24.12 6.29 24.39
CA LEU A 74 24.45 5.09 23.62
C LEU A 74 24.07 3.80 24.35
N THR A 75 24.09 3.78 25.69
CA THR A 75 23.68 2.59 26.46
C THR A 75 22.19 2.29 26.34
N TRP A 76 21.36 3.28 26.00
CA TRP A 76 19.93 3.09 25.71
C TRP A 76 19.67 2.83 24.23
N ILE A 77 20.35 3.59 23.34
CA ILE A 77 20.16 3.49 21.89
C ILE A 77 20.62 2.12 21.35
N ALA A 78 21.81 1.65 21.74
CA ALA A 78 22.40 0.46 21.14
C ALA A 78 21.58 -0.81 21.42
N PRO A 79 21.16 -1.12 22.66
CA PRO A 79 20.32 -2.30 22.92
C PRO A 79 18.96 -2.21 22.21
N ALA A 80 18.31 -1.04 22.20
CA ALA A 80 17.03 -0.85 21.53
C ALA A 80 17.15 -1.11 20.01
N MET A 81 18.20 -0.59 19.37
CA MET A 81 18.48 -0.84 17.95
C MET A 81 18.79 -2.30 17.66
N ILE A 82 19.57 -2.98 18.51
CA ILE A 82 19.89 -4.40 18.34
C ILE A 82 18.61 -5.24 18.42
N VAL A 83 17.76 -5.00 19.42
CA VAL A 83 16.49 -5.70 19.57
C VAL A 83 15.57 -5.43 18.36
N ALA A 84 15.44 -4.17 17.95
CA ALA A 84 14.65 -3.80 16.77
C ALA A 84 15.17 -4.47 15.49
N ALA A 85 16.48 -4.49 15.27
CA ALA A 85 17.11 -5.13 14.11
C ALA A 85 16.89 -6.65 14.12
N LEU A 86 17.05 -7.31 15.28
CA LEU A 86 16.81 -8.75 15.42
C LEU A 86 15.36 -9.12 15.10
N ILE A 87 14.39 -8.37 15.64
CA ILE A 87 12.97 -8.59 15.35
C ILE A 87 12.69 -8.32 13.87
N GLY A 88 13.12 -7.17 13.34
CA GLY A 88 12.88 -6.77 11.95
C GLY A 88 13.45 -7.77 10.94
N VAL A 89 14.71 -8.21 11.11
CA VAL A 89 15.34 -9.20 10.22
C VAL A 89 14.64 -10.56 10.32
N THR A 90 14.21 -10.96 11.51
CA THR A 90 13.52 -12.24 11.71
C THR A 90 12.15 -12.24 11.03
N VAL A 91 11.37 -11.17 11.20
CA VAL A 91 10.05 -11.04 10.58
C VAL A 91 10.18 -10.93 9.06
N ALA A 92 11.07 -10.08 8.55
CA ALA A 92 11.27 -9.89 7.11
C ALA A 92 11.71 -11.17 6.37
N ARG A 93 12.40 -12.09 7.05
CA ARG A 93 12.82 -13.38 6.47
C ARG A 93 11.74 -14.46 6.49
N ARG A 94 10.69 -14.29 7.30
CA ARG A 94 9.65 -15.31 7.52
C ARG A 94 8.32 -14.98 6.83
N VAL A 95 8.10 -13.73 6.48
CA VAL A 95 6.86 -13.29 5.82
C VAL A 95 6.76 -13.85 4.40
N GLU A 96 5.58 -14.33 4.03
CA GLU A 96 5.30 -14.76 2.66
C GLU A 96 4.98 -13.55 1.77
N MET A 97 5.25 -13.64 0.46
CA MET A 97 5.01 -12.51 -0.46
C MET A 97 3.53 -12.11 -0.56
N THR A 98 2.62 -13.05 -0.30
CA THR A 98 1.17 -12.79 -0.20
C THR A 98 0.75 -11.99 1.04
N GLN A 99 1.58 -12.01 2.09
CA GLN A 99 1.39 -11.26 3.35
C GLN A 99 2.11 -9.89 3.33
N MET A 100 2.73 -9.51 2.22
CA MET A 100 3.36 -8.19 2.09
C MET A 100 2.42 -7.01 2.39
N PRO A 101 1.14 -7.01 1.97
CA PRO A 101 0.26 -5.87 2.24
C PRO A 101 0.02 -5.62 3.73
N GLU A 102 -0.19 -6.67 4.51
CA GLU A 102 -0.41 -6.57 5.95
C GLU A 102 0.89 -6.22 6.70
N LEU A 103 2.04 -6.75 6.28
CA LEU A 103 3.32 -6.35 6.85
C LEU A 103 3.59 -4.86 6.64
N ILE A 104 3.38 -4.35 5.43
CA ILE A 104 3.56 -2.93 5.10
C ILE A 104 2.63 -2.06 5.97
N ALA A 105 1.35 -2.45 6.10
CA ALA A 105 0.43 -1.77 7.01
C ALA A 105 0.98 -1.71 8.44
N MET A 106 1.46 -2.83 8.97
CA MET A 106 2.04 -2.87 10.32
C MET A 106 3.32 -2.01 10.46
N LEU A 107 4.16 -1.92 9.42
CA LEU A 107 5.37 -1.08 9.47
C LEU A 107 5.03 0.41 9.62
N HIS A 108 3.98 0.91 8.97
CA HIS A 108 3.54 2.29 9.13
C HIS A 108 3.06 2.58 10.57
N SER A 109 2.53 1.58 11.28
CA SER A 109 2.12 1.77 12.67
C SER A 109 3.31 2.11 13.58
N PHE A 110 4.48 1.50 13.33
CA PHE A 110 5.69 1.82 14.08
C PHE A 110 6.21 3.24 13.79
N VAL A 111 6.07 3.72 12.55
CA VAL A 111 6.41 5.12 12.20
C VAL A 111 5.48 6.08 12.93
N GLY A 112 4.17 5.82 12.94
CA GLY A 112 3.19 6.61 13.69
C GLY A 112 3.48 6.63 15.19
N LEU A 113 3.79 5.47 15.78
CA LEU A 113 4.17 5.37 17.19
C LEU A 113 5.45 6.16 17.50
N ALA A 114 6.46 6.08 16.65
CA ALA A 114 7.70 6.84 16.82
C ALA A 114 7.42 8.35 16.80
N ALA A 115 6.60 8.84 15.86
CA ALA A 115 6.22 10.25 15.79
C ALA A 115 5.47 10.72 17.05
N VAL A 116 4.54 9.90 17.58
CA VAL A 116 3.86 10.18 18.84
C VAL A 116 4.87 10.28 19.99
N LEU A 117 5.75 9.29 20.15
CA LEU A 117 6.73 9.28 21.25
C LEU A 117 7.70 10.45 21.17
N VAL A 118 8.18 10.80 19.97
CA VAL A 118 9.05 11.94 19.73
C VAL A 118 8.33 13.26 20.05
N GLY A 119 7.09 13.43 19.61
CA GLY A 119 6.30 14.63 19.90
C GLY A 119 6.01 14.80 21.39
N TRP A 120 5.70 13.71 22.10
CA TRP A 120 5.55 13.74 23.56
C TRP A 120 6.84 14.11 24.27
N ASN A 121 7.98 13.55 23.85
CA ASN A 121 9.28 13.91 24.42
C ASN A 121 9.58 15.40 24.21
N SER A 122 9.38 15.89 22.98
CA SER A 122 9.69 17.27 22.63
C SER A 122 8.73 18.29 23.23
N SER A 123 7.54 17.87 23.68
CA SER A 123 6.62 18.74 24.43
C SER A 123 7.16 19.23 25.79
N TYR A 124 8.22 18.58 26.30
CA TYR A 124 8.91 19.00 27.53
C TYR A 124 10.12 19.91 27.26
N GLU A 125 10.49 20.11 26.00
CA GLU A 125 11.66 20.90 25.61
C GLU A 125 11.32 22.40 25.59
N VAL A 126 12.34 23.22 25.87
CA VAL A 126 12.24 24.68 25.76
C VAL A 126 12.72 25.09 24.38
N ALA A 127 11.79 25.50 23.51
CA ALA A 127 12.09 25.92 22.15
C ALA A 127 12.32 27.45 22.04
N ALA A 128 13.17 27.85 21.09
CA ALA A 128 13.42 29.27 20.80
C ALA A 128 12.18 30.00 20.26
N TYR A 129 11.30 29.28 19.55
CA TYR A 129 10.03 29.78 19.03
C TYR A 129 8.87 28.93 19.57
N PRO A 130 8.43 29.13 20.83
CA PRO A 130 7.56 28.19 21.52
C PRO A 130 6.22 27.97 20.82
N ALA A 131 5.60 29.01 20.26
CA ALA A 131 4.32 28.87 19.57
C ALA A 131 4.40 28.02 18.29
N ILE A 132 5.50 28.12 17.53
CA ILE A 132 5.71 27.30 16.32
C ILE A 132 5.96 25.85 16.72
N HIS A 133 6.85 25.65 17.69
CA HIS A 133 7.16 24.34 18.26
C HIS A 133 5.91 23.64 18.80
N ASP A 134 5.06 24.36 19.50
CA ASP A 134 3.80 23.84 20.05
C ASP A 134 2.85 23.33 18.96
N VAL A 135 2.77 24.06 17.84
CA VAL A 135 2.00 23.60 16.67
C VAL A 135 2.63 22.34 16.07
N GLU A 136 3.95 22.30 15.90
CA GLU A 136 4.68 21.15 15.36
C GLU A 136 4.49 19.89 16.22
N VAL A 137 4.58 20.02 17.55
CA VAL A 137 4.29 18.94 18.51
C VAL A 137 2.86 18.44 18.32
N PHE A 138 1.89 19.35 18.35
CA PHE A 138 0.48 18.98 18.35
C PHE A 138 0.05 18.32 17.03
N VAL A 139 0.48 18.87 15.90
CA VAL A 139 0.24 18.33 14.55
C VAL A 139 0.96 16.99 14.36
N GLY A 140 2.24 16.90 14.77
CA GLY A 140 3.04 15.69 14.64
C GLY A 140 2.45 14.51 15.42
N VAL A 141 2.04 14.74 16.67
CA VAL A 141 1.39 13.72 17.50
C VAL A 141 0.03 13.31 16.92
N PHE A 142 -0.76 14.27 16.40
CA PHE A 142 -2.04 13.97 15.77
C PHE A 142 -1.88 13.05 14.56
N ILE A 143 -1.02 13.41 13.60
CA ILE A 143 -0.78 12.60 12.39
C ILE A 143 -0.21 11.24 12.77
N GLY A 144 0.74 11.19 13.72
CA GLY A 144 1.34 9.95 14.20
C GLY A 144 0.31 9.00 14.83
N ALA A 145 -0.58 9.51 15.68
CA ALA A 145 -1.61 8.71 16.37
C ALA A 145 -2.69 8.19 15.41
N VAL A 146 -3.12 9.00 14.44
CA VAL A 146 -4.03 8.57 13.37
C VAL A 146 -3.37 7.46 12.54
N THR A 147 -2.09 7.64 12.17
CA THR A 147 -1.34 6.65 11.40
C THR A 147 -1.17 5.35 12.16
N LEU A 148 -0.83 5.41 13.45
CA LEU A 148 -0.64 4.24 14.32
C LEU A 148 -1.87 3.34 14.33
N THR A 149 -3.02 3.88 14.72
CA THR A 149 -4.24 3.10 14.88
C THR A 149 -4.86 2.71 13.55
N GLY A 150 -4.85 3.60 12.55
CA GLY A 150 -5.31 3.27 11.20
C GLY A 150 -4.54 2.11 10.59
N SER A 151 -3.22 2.10 10.75
CA SER A 151 -2.33 1.04 10.28
C SER A 151 -2.57 -0.31 10.97
N ILE A 152 -2.82 -0.30 12.28
CA ILE A 152 -3.19 -1.51 13.02
C ILE A 152 -4.51 -2.09 12.51
N VAL A 153 -5.52 -1.25 12.27
CA VAL A 153 -6.82 -1.72 11.74
C VAL A 153 -6.66 -2.27 10.32
N ALA A 154 -5.88 -1.60 9.46
CA ALA A 154 -5.57 -2.09 8.11
C ALA A 154 -4.89 -3.45 8.15
N TYR A 155 -3.88 -3.63 9.01
CA TYR A 155 -3.23 -4.92 9.25
C TYR A 155 -4.23 -6.00 9.66
N LEU A 156 -5.09 -5.72 10.64
CA LEU A 156 -6.07 -6.68 11.15
C LEU A 156 -7.10 -7.08 10.08
N LYS A 157 -7.50 -6.15 9.20
CA LYS A 157 -8.43 -6.44 8.08
C LYS A 157 -7.77 -7.27 6.99
N LEU A 158 -6.54 -6.93 6.60
CA LEU A 158 -5.81 -7.63 5.55
C LEU A 158 -5.44 -9.06 5.96
N SER A 159 -5.05 -9.25 7.22
CA SER A 159 -4.78 -10.56 7.83
C SER A 159 -6.03 -11.36 8.23
N ALA A 160 -7.22 -10.87 7.87
CA ALA A 160 -8.51 -11.49 8.17
C ALA A 160 -8.75 -11.79 9.67
N LYS A 161 -8.05 -11.08 10.57
CA LYS A 161 -8.24 -11.17 12.03
C LYS A 161 -9.50 -10.42 12.49
N ILE A 162 -9.95 -9.44 11.71
CA ILE A 162 -11.25 -8.78 11.89
C ILE A 162 -12.05 -8.81 10.58
N LYS A 163 -13.36 -8.60 10.67
CA LYS A 163 -14.24 -8.57 9.49
C LYS A 163 -13.81 -7.47 8.52
N SER A 164 -13.75 -7.82 7.23
CA SER A 164 -13.41 -6.88 6.15
C SER A 164 -14.56 -5.96 5.76
N ALA A 165 -15.77 -6.18 6.27
CA ALA A 165 -16.92 -5.31 6.03
C ALA A 165 -16.71 -3.93 6.69
N PRO A 166 -17.17 -2.84 6.04
CA PRO A 166 -17.08 -1.50 6.63
C PRO A 166 -17.93 -1.41 7.90
N MET A 167 -17.35 -0.91 8.99
CA MET A 167 -18.06 -0.66 10.23
C MET A 167 -18.52 0.80 10.26
N MET A 168 -19.83 1.01 10.17
CA MET A 168 -20.45 2.33 10.14
C MET A 168 -21.05 2.65 11.50
N LEU A 169 -20.46 3.60 12.24
CA LEU A 169 -21.13 4.17 13.41
C LEU A 169 -22.27 5.09 12.97
N PRO A 170 -23.34 5.25 13.79
CA PRO A 170 -24.34 6.29 13.57
C PRO A 170 -23.66 7.66 13.48
N ALA A 171 -23.99 8.43 12.43
CA ALA A 171 -23.40 9.75 12.16
C ALA A 171 -21.85 9.76 12.06
N HIS A 172 -21.22 8.68 11.58
CA HIS A 172 -19.76 8.54 11.43
C HIS A 172 -19.06 9.77 10.82
N ASN A 173 -19.64 10.40 9.79
CA ASN A 173 -19.07 11.59 9.17
C ASN A 173 -19.04 12.80 10.11
N ALA A 174 -20.10 13.01 10.90
CA ALA A 174 -20.16 14.08 11.88
C ALA A 174 -19.17 13.85 13.03
N VAL A 175 -18.98 12.59 13.45
CA VAL A 175 -17.98 12.22 14.47
C VAL A 175 -16.57 12.53 13.97
N ASN A 176 -16.23 12.12 12.74
CA ASN A 176 -14.92 12.37 12.14
C ASN A 176 -14.65 13.87 11.99
N LEU A 177 -15.61 14.61 11.44
CA LEU A 177 -15.50 16.07 11.28
C LEU A 177 -15.38 16.76 12.64
N GLY A 178 -16.17 16.33 13.63
CA GLY A 178 -16.13 16.85 14.99
C GLY A 178 -14.74 16.70 15.62
N ILE A 179 -14.07 15.57 15.42
CA ILE A 179 -12.70 15.36 15.93
C ILE A 179 -11.70 16.27 15.20
N ILE A 180 -11.83 16.47 13.88
CA ILE A 180 -10.95 17.38 13.13
C ILE A 180 -11.12 18.82 13.63
N VAL A 181 -12.36 19.27 13.84
CA VAL A 181 -12.64 20.61 14.39
C VAL A 181 -12.09 20.72 15.81
N ALA A 182 -12.29 19.70 16.66
CA ALA A 182 -11.74 19.67 18.01
C ALA A 182 -10.22 19.74 17.99
N PHE A 183 -9.55 19.03 17.09
CA PHE A 183 -8.10 19.09 16.90
C PHE A 183 -7.62 20.52 16.61
N VAL A 184 -8.25 21.23 15.67
CA VAL A 184 -7.88 22.62 15.34
C VAL A 184 -8.07 23.53 16.55
N VAL A 185 -9.21 23.45 17.23
CA VAL A 185 -9.50 24.25 18.42
C VAL A 185 -8.50 23.95 19.54
N MET A 186 -8.24 22.67 19.81
CA MET A 186 -7.30 22.25 20.84
C MET A 186 -5.86 22.65 20.53
N THR A 187 -5.48 22.73 19.25
CA THR A 187 -4.16 23.24 18.83
C THR A 187 -4.02 24.71 19.23
N VAL A 188 -5.03 25.53 18.88
CA VAL A 188 -5.04 26.95 19.26
C VAL A 188 -5.01 27.11 20.78
N VAL A 189 -5.82 26.34 21.51
CA VAL A 189 -5.82 26.36 22.98
C VAL A 189 -4.45 25.95 23.53
N TYR A 190 -3.83 24.89 23.03
CA TYR A 190 -2.53 24.40 23.48
C TYR A 190 -1.44 25.46 23.35
N VAL A 191 -1.38 26.16 22.22
CA VAL A 191 -0.43 27.26 21.96
C VAL A 191 -0.67 28.46 22.90
N LEU A 192 -1.93 28.73 23.26
CA LEU A 192 -2.27 29.84 24.15
C LEU A 192 -2.05 29.52 25.64
N VAL A 193 -1.97 28.24 26.01
CA VAL A 193 -1.73 27.82 27.40
C VAL A 193 -0.27 28.10 27.79
N PRO A 194 -0.04 28.89 28.87
CA PRO A 194 1.30 29.18 29.36
C PRO A 194 2.12 27.92 29.69
N HIS A 195 3.43 27.95 29.40
CA HIS A 195 4.33 26.80 29.57
C HIS A 195 4.56 26.38 31.04
N ASP A 196 4.31 27.26 32.00
CA ASP A 196 4.33 26.94 33.43
C ASP A 196 3.17 26.02 33.85
N GLN A 197 2.08 25.98 33.07
CA GLN A 197 0.94 25.09 33.29
C GLN A 197 1.15 23.71 32.67
N MET A 198 2.26 23.06 33.00
CA MET A 198 2.68 21.78 32.42
C MET A 198 1.58 20.70 32.49
N VAL A 199 0.89 20.56 33.64
CA VAL A 199 -0.17 19.56 33.81
C VAL A 199 -1.32 19.77 32.83
N LEU A 200 -1.76 21.02 32.64
CA LEU A 200 -2.84 21.34 31.70
C LEU A 200 -2.41 21.04 30.27
N ARG A 201 -1.19 21.43 29.88
CA ARG A 201 -0.64 21.19 28.54
C ARG A 201 -0.54 19.69 28.24
N GLN A 202 0.03 18.90 29.16
CA GLN A 202 0.14 17.45 28.99
C GLN A 202 -1.22 16.77 28.97
N THR A 203 -2.21 17.29 29.72
CA THR A 203 -3.58 16.79 29.68
C THR A 203 -4.24 17.06 28.32
N LEU A 204 -4.04 18.26 27.75
CA LEU A 204 -4.54 18.61 26.42
C LEU A 204 -3.91 17.73 25.32
N LEU A 205 -2.59 17.54 25.37
CA LEU A 205 -1.87 16.65 24.46
C LEU A 205 -2.34 15.19 24.61
N GLY A 206 -2.55 14.73 25.85
CA GLY A 206 -3.15 13.45 26.22
C GLY A 206 -4.51 13.23 25.59
N LEU A 207 -5.42 14.17 25.82
CA LEU A 207 -6.79 14.10 25.30
C LEU A 207 -6.80 14.12 23.77
N MET A 208 -6.00 14.97 23.13
CA MET A 208 -5.89 15.00 21.67
C MET A 208 -5.32 13.68 21.14
N THR A 209 -4.28 13.13 21.78
CA THR A 209 -3.69 11.85 21.38
C THR A 209 -4.77 10.76 21.40
N LEU A 210 -5.59 10.68 22.45
CA LEU A 210 -6.70 9.72 22.54
C LEU A 210 -7.74 9.93 21.43
N LEU A 211 -8.11 11.18 21.14
CA LEU A 211 -9.02 11.51 20.04
C LEU A 211 -8.45 11.11 18.67
N ALA A 212 -7.16 11.34 18.45
CA ALA A 212 -6.45 10.99 17.22
C ALA A 212 -6.32 9.46 17.05
N LEU A 213 -6.03 8.72 18.14
CA LEU A 213 -6.04 7.26 18.16
C LEU A 213 -7.45 6.71 17.82
N PHE A 214 -8.50 7.31 18.38
CA PHE A 214 -9.86 6.93 18.05
C PHE A 214 -10.20 7.26 16.59
N LEU A 215 -9.81 8.43 16.10
CA LEU A 215 -10.04 8.85 14.72
C LEU A 215 -9.36 7.91 13.72
N GLY A 216 -8.08 7.56 13.94
CA GLY A 216 -7.36 6.63 13.07
C GLY A 216 -8.00 5.25 13.04
N TRP A 217 -8.40 4.72 14.21
CA TRP A 217 -9.17 3.48 14.30
C TRP A 217 -10.48 3.57 13.52
N HIS A 218 -11.28 4.61 13.77
CA HIS A 218 -12.62 4.75 13.19
C HIS A 218 -12.58 4.95 11.67
N LEU A 219 -11.72 5.85 11.17
CA LEU A 219 -11.55 6.11 9.73
C LEU A 219 -11.28 4.83 8.95
N VAL A 220 -10.31 4.01 9.40
CA VAL A 220 -9.96 2.78 8.69
C VAL A 220 -10.96 1.65 8.97
N ALA A 221 -11.57 1.60 10.15
CA ALA A 221 -12.62 0.64 10.46
C ALA A 221 -13.86 0.82 9.57
N SER A 222 -14.15 2.06 9.15
CA SER A 222 -15.25 2.39 8.25
C SER A 222 -15.00 2.09 6.77
N ILE A 223 -13.78 1.73 6.37
CA ILE A 223 -13.46 1.43 4.96
C ILE A 223 -13.56 -0.08 4.67
N GLY A 224 -14.06 -0.47 3.50
CA GLY A 224 -14.19 -1.87 3.09
C GLY A 224 -12.85 -2.56 2.78
N GLY A 225 -12.81 -3.88 2.89
CA GLY A 225 -11.61 -4.71 2.67
C GLY A 225 -10.96 -4.57 1.29
N GLY A 226 -11.76 -4.38 0.23
CA GLY A 226 -11.22 -4.23 -1.13
C GLY A 226 -10.57 -2.86 -1.37
N ASP A 227 -10.90 -1.85 -0.56
CA ASP A 227 -10.28 -0.52 -0.63
C ASP A 227 -9.03 -0.40 0.26
N MET A 228 -8.75 -1.44 1.08
CA MET A 228 -7.57 -1.48 1.95
C MET A 228 -6.25 -1.20 1.23
N PRO A 229 -6.01 -1.62 -0.04
CA PRO A 229 -4.77 -1.27 -0.74
C PRO A 229 -4.55 0.25 -0.83
N VAL A 230 -5.63 1.01 -1.12
CA VAL A 230 -5.59 2.48 -1.19
C VAL A 230 -5.32 3.06 0.20
N VAL A 231 -5.95 2.50 1.24
CA VAL A 231 -5.74 2.91 2.63
C VAL A 231 -4.30 2.69 3.07
N VAL A 232 -3.69 1.55 2.72
CA VAL A 232 -2.28 1.28 3.03
C VAL A 232 -1.36 2.31 2.36
N SER A 233 -1.63 2.67 1.10
CA SER A 233 -0.88 3.73 0.39
C SER A 233 -1.09 5.12 1.02
N MET A 234 -2.31 5.42 1.49
CA MET A 234 -2.60 6.69 2.17
C MET A 234 -1.88 6.76 3.53
N LEU A 235 -1.91 5.68 4.30
CA LEU A 235 -1.20 5.58 5.58
C LEU A 235 0.32 5.67 5.39
N ASN A 236 0.86 5.17 4.27
CA ASN A 236 2.24 5.41 3.87
C ASN A 236 2.50 6.93 3.69
N SER A 237 1.59 7.65 3.02
CA SER A 237 1.68 9.10 2.89
C SER A 237 1.69 9.79 4.26
N TYR A 238 0.75 9.43 5.15
CA TYR A 238 0.68 10.00 6.50
C TYR A 238 1.93 9.71 7.33
N SER A 239 2.52 8.51 7.18
CA SER A 239 3.79 8.18 7.82
C SER A 239 4.94 9.08 7.35
N GLY A 240 4.96 9.44 6.06
CA GLY A 240 5.91 10.41 5.51
C GLY A 240 5.71 11.83 6.05
N TRP A 241 4.47 12.30 6.11
CA TRP A 241 4.17 13.62 6.69
C TRP A 241 4.42 13.67 8.20
N ALA A 242 4.20 12.57 8.93
CA ALA A 242 4.58 12.46 10.34
C ALA A 242 6.10 12.52 10.53
N ALA A 243 6.87 11.88 9.64
CA ALA A 243 8.32 11.98 9.65
C ALA A 243 8.80 13.40 9.31
N ALA A 244 8.16 14.08 8.35
CA ALA A 244 8.48 15.47 8.03
C ALA A 244 8.15 16.42 9.20
N ALA A 245 7.01 16.22 9.88
CA ALA A 245 6.63 16.96 11.08
C ALA A 245 7.63 16.75 12.22
N ALA A 246 8.07 15.50 12.45
CA ALA A 246 9.15 15.20 13.38
C ALA A 246 10.48 15.84 12.96
N GLY A 247 10.71 16.01 11.64
CA GLY A 247 11.84 16.73 11.11
C GLY A 247 11.82 18.22 11.44
N PHE A 248 10.69 18.90 11.29
CA PHE A 248 10.55 20.29 11.73
C PHE A 248 10.76 20.43 13.24
N LEU A 249 10.08 19.58 14.02
CA LEU A 249 10.16 19.53 15.48
C LEU A 249 11.60 19.38 15.99
N LEU A 250 12.40 18.54 15.32
CA LEU A 250 13.78 18.25 15.70
C LEU A 250 14.80 19.12 14.95
N ASN A 251 14.34 20.08 14.13
CA ASN A 251 15.17 20.87 13.23
C ASN A 251 16.16 20.01 12.40
N ASN A 252 15.62 18.94 11.79
CA ASN A 252 16.36 17.90 11.09
C ASN A 252 15.96 17.83 9.60
N ASP A 253 16.80 18.42 8.75
CA ASP A 253 16.59 18.47 7.31
C ASP A 253 16.45 17.09 6.66
N LEU A 254 17.16 16.07 7.17
CA LEU A 254 17.06 14.72 6.61
C LEU A 254 15.65 14.16 6.78
N LEU A 255 15.05 14.32 7.97
CA LEU A 255 13.69 13.86 8.24
C LEU A 255 12.66 14.66 7.43
N ILE A 256 12.89 15.96 7.23
CA ILE A 256 12.04 16.80 6.36
C ILE A 256 12.09 16.30 4.91
N ILE A 257 13.30 16.12 4.36
CA ILE A 257 13.49 15.66 2.97
C ILE A 257 12.89 14.26 2.78
N THR A 258 13.24 13.32 3.64
CA THR A 258 12.76 11.92 3.52
C THR A 258 11.27 11.80 3.76
N GLY A 259 10.75 12.50 4.77
CA GLY A 259 9.32 12.55 5.07
C GLY A 259 8.51 13.13 3.92
N ALA A 260 8.94 14.25 3.32
CA ALA A 260 8.27 14.85 2.17
C ALA A 260 8.29 13.95 0.93
N LEU A 261 9.41 13.25 0.67
CA LEU A 261 9.53 12.29 -0.44
C LEU A 261 8.56 11.10 -0.27
N VAL A 262 8.52 10.51 0.92
CA VAL A 262 7.61 9.38 1.21
C VAL A 262 6.15 9.86 1.21
N GLY A 263 5.88 11.01 1.82
CA GLY A 263 4.56 11.62 1.93
C GLY A 263 3.94 11.90 0.57
N SER A 264 4.69 12.58 -0.31
CA SER A 264 4.25 12.89 -1.68
C SER A 264 4.08 11.63 -2.55
N SER A 265 5.03 10.69 -2.48
CA SER A 265 4.94 9.42 -3.22
C SER A 265 3.71 8.60 -2.84
N GLY A 266 3.44 8.46 -1.53
CA GLY A 266 2.24 7.76 -1.04
C GLY A 266 0.94 8.43 -1.49
N ALA A 267 0.88 9.77 -1.45
CA ALA A 267 -0.30 10.51 -1.89
C ALA A 267 -0.56 10.33 -3.39
N TYR A 268 0.50 10.42 -4.19
CA TYR A 268 0.41 10.23 -5.64
C TYR A 268 0.02 8.80 -6.03
N LEU A 269 0.59 7.80 -5.35
CA LEU A 269 0.22 6.40 -5.55
C LEU A 269 -1.25 6.15 -5.21
N SER A 270 -1.72 6.67 -4.07
CA SER A 270 -3.15 6.57 -3.71
C SER A 270 -4.06 7.20 -4.76
N TYR A 271 -3.67 8.35 -5.32
CA TYR A 271 -4.42 9.00 -6.39
C TYR A 271 -4.52 8.13 -7.66
N ILE A 272 -3.41 7.56 -8.12
CA ILE A 272 -3.41 6.69 -9.31
C ILE A 272 -4.25 5.44 -9.06
N MET A 273 -4.15 4.83 -7.87
CA MET A 273 -4.97 3.66 -7.52
C MET A 273 -6.46 3.99 -7.55
N CYS A 274 -6.87 5.12 -6.96
CA CYS A 274 -8.24 5.60 -7.00
C CYS A 274 -8.74 5.80 -8.44
N ARG A 275 -7.91 6.44 -9.29
CA ARG A 275 -8.22 6.64 -10.70
C ARG A 275 -8.35 5.31 -11.46
N ALA A 276 -7.48 4.34 -11.19
CA ALA A 276 -7.54 3.01 -11.79
C ALA A 276 -8.78 2.19 -11.35
N MET A 277 -9.38 2.54 -10.21
CA MET A 277 -10.66 1.97 -9.75
C MET A 277 -11.89 2.79 -10.18
N ASN A 278 -11.69 3.87 -10.94
CA ASN A 278 -12.68 4.91 -11.22
C ASN A 278 -13.48 5.38 -9.98
N ARG A 279 -12.78 5.57 -8.86
CA ARG A 279 -13.36 6.10 -7.62
C ARG A 279 -12.64 7.36 -7.20
N SER A 280 -13.40 8.34 -6.71
CA SER A 280 -12.79 9.58 -6.20
C SER A 280 -12.03 9.30 -4.90
N PHE A 281 -10.86 9.93 -4.73
CA PHE A 281 -10.06 9.80 -3.52
C PHE A 281 -10.87 10.12 -2.25
N ILE A 282 -11.67 11.19 -2.29
CA ILE A 282 -12.54 11.61 -1.18
C ILE A 282 -13.56 10.52 -0.83
N SER A 283 -14.19 9.87 -1.82
CA SER A 283 -15.17 8.81 -1.58
C SER A 283 -14.58 7.60 -0.86
N VAL A 284 -13.30 7.28 -1.14
CA VAL A 284 -12.59 6.17 -0.48
C VAL A 284 -12.25 6.53 0.97
N ILE A 285 -11.76 7.74 1.23
CA ILE A 285 -11.42 8.19 2.60
C ILE A 285 -12.67 8.27 3.49
N ALA A 286 -13.74 8.85 2.94
CA ALA A 286 -14.95 9.10 3.71
C ALA A 286 -15.88 7.88 3.78
N GLY A 287 -15.39 6.68 3.42
CA GLY A 287 -16.11 5.42 3.61
C GLY A 287 -17.40 5.30 2.78
N GLY A 288 -17.42 5.86 1.57
CA GLY A 288 -18.61 5.83 0.69
C GLY A 288 -19.32 7.18 0.52
N PHE A 289 -18.73 8.29 0.97
CA PHE A 289 -19.29 9.62 0.75
C PHE A 289 -19.39 9.94 -0.75
N GLY A 290 -20.61 10.19 -1.22
CA GLY A 290 -20.89 10.50 -2.63
C GLY A 290 -21.27 9.31 -3.51
N VAL A 291 -21.22 8.09 -2.98
CA VAL A 291 -22.09 7.04 -3.50
C VAL A 291 -23.36 7.21 -2.67
N GLU A 292 -24.33 7.99 -3.18
CA GLU A 292 -25.72 7.72 -2.80
C GLU A 292 -25.85 6.20 -2.86
N ALA A 293 -26.52 5.60 -1.88
CA ALA A 293 -27.06 4.27 -2.08
C ALA A 293 -28.07 4.38 -3.23
N GLY A 294 -27.58 4.58 -4.46
CA GLY A 294 -28.21 4.14 -5.67
C GLY A 294 -28.47 2.70 -5.33
N THR A 295 -29.76 2.43 -5.16
CA THR A 295 -30.34 1.11 -5.21
C THR A 295 -29.41 0.29 -6.07
N VAL A 296 -28.67 -0.62 -5.43
CA VAL A 296 -28.04 -1.72 -6.15
C VAL A 296 -29.26 -2.31 -6.83
N ALA A 297 -29.48 -1.94 -8.09
CA ALA A 297 -30.46 -2.62 -8.89
C ALA A 297 -29.90 -4.03 -8.83
N SER A 298 -30.59 -4.88 -8.08
CA SER A 298 -30.59 -6.30 -8.34
C SER A 298 -31.14 -6.42 -9.75
N GLY A 299 -30.32 -6.03 -10.73
CA GLY A 299 -30.43 -6.45 -12.10
C GLY A 299 -30.10 -7.91 -12.04
N ASP A 300 -31.09 -8.69 -11.60
CA ASP A 300 -31.30 -10.07 -12.01
C ASP A 300 -31.58 -10.02 -13.52
N ALA A 301 -30.63 -9.47 -14.27
CA ALA A 301 -30.61 -9.52 -15.70
C ALA A 301 -30.25 -10.97 -15.99
N ASP A 302 -31.21 -11.68 -16.57
CA ASP A 302 -30.99 -13.03 -17.06
C ASP A 302 -29.90 -12.96 -18.15
N HIS A 303 -28.66 -13.19 -17.74
CA HIS A 303 -27.50 -13.14 -18.62
C HIS A 303 -27.39 -14.40 -19.49
N GLY A 304 -28.32 -15.36 -19.37
CA GLY A 304 -28.29 -16.63 -20.05
C GLY A 304 -27.49 -17.70 -19.29
N GLU A 305 -27.26 -18.84 -19.95
CA GLU A 305 -26.48 -19.94 -19.38
C GLU A 305 -24.98 -19.74 -19.62
N HIS A 306 -24.16 -20.03 -18.62
CA HIS A 306 -22.70 -20.06 -18.77
C HIS A 306 -22.27 -21.38 -19.43
N ARG A 307 -21.16 -21.34 -20.19
CA ARG A 307 -20.54 -22.53 -20.76
C ARG A 307 -19.45 -23.03 -19.83
N GLU A 308 -19.30 -24.34 -19.69
CA GLU A 308 -18.26 -24.96 -18.86
C GLU A 308 -17.26 -25.72 -19.74
N VAL A 309 -16.00 -25.74 -19.32
CA VAL A 309 -14.92 -26.49 -19.96
C VAL A 309 -14.16 -27.30 -18.93
N THR A 310 -13.66 -28.48 -19.32
CA THR A 310 -12.77 -29.29 -18.47
C THR A 310 -11.31 -28.86 -18.66
N ALA A 311 -10.43 -29.35 -17.79
CA ALA A 311 -8.99 -29.06 -17.93
C ALA A 311 -8.42 -29.63 -19.24
N GLU A 312 -8.90 -30.80 -19.68
CA GLU A 312 -8.51 -31.41 -20.95
C GLU A 312 -9.01 -30.60 -22.15
N GLY A 313 -10.23 -30.07 -22.09
CA GLY A 313 -10.77 -29.18 -23.11
C GLY A 313 -9.97 -27.87 -23.22
N ALA A 314 -9.63 -27.28 -22.08
CA ALA A 314 -8.77 -26.09 -22.03
C ALA A 314 -7.35 -26.39 -22.56
N ALA A 315 -6.79 -27.56 -22.27
CA ALA A 315 -5.50 -28.01 -22.81
C ALA A 315 -5.55 -28.19 -24.33
N ALA A 316 -6.65 -28.72 -24.87
CA ALA A 316 -6.84 -28.85 -26.33
C ALA A 316 -6.86 -27.48 -27.02
N LEU A 317 -7.64 -26.52 -26.49
CA LEU A 317 -7.66 -25.13 -26.99
C LEU A 317 -6.26 -24.50 -26.96
N LEU A 318 -5.54 -24.66 -25.85
CA LEU A 318 -4.17 -24.15 -25.71
C LEU A 318 -3.17 -24.86 -26.63
N GLY A 319 -3.42 -26.11 -27.01
CA GLY A 319 -2.59 -26.87 -27.94
C GLY A 319 -2.70 -26.37 -29.39
N GLU A 320 -3.82 -25.77 -29.76
CA GLU A 320 -4.08 -25.21 -31.10
C GLU A 320 -3.75 -23.70 -31.19
N ALA A 321 -3.67 -23.03 -30.05
CA ALA A 321 -3.41 -21.59 -29.95
C ALA A 321 -1.98 -21.22 -30.41
N ARG A 322 -1.85 -20.09 -31.10
CA ARG A 322 -0.54 -19.48 -31.41
C ARG A 322 -0.21 -18.34 -30.45
N THR A 323 -1.24 -17.69 -29.92
CA THR A 323 -1.12 -16.53 -29.03
C THR A 323 -1.99 -16.74 -27.80
N VAL A 324 -1.39 -16.61 -26.62
CA VAL A 324 -2.08 -16.78 -25.33
C VAL A 324 -1.79 -15.58 -24.44
N VAL A 325 -2.84 -15.01 -23.84
CA VAL A 325 -2.70 -13.96 -22.82
C VAL A 325 -3.24 -14.47 -21.50
N ILE A 326 -2.46 -14.33 -20.43
CA ILE A 326 -2.86 -14.71 -19.08
C ILE A 326 -3.17 -13.43 -18.30
N THR A 327 -4.38 -13.34 -17.74
CA THR A 327 -4.83 -12.20 -16.93
C THR A 327 -5.03 -12.66 -15.48
N PRO A 328 -4.01 -12.50 -14.62
CA PRO A 328 -4.07 -12.96 -13.23
C PRO A 328 -4.86 -11.99 -12.35
N GLY A 329 -5.57 -12.55 -11.36
CA GLY A 329 -6.24 -11.79 -10.32
C GLY A 329 -5.94 -12.32 -8.92
N TYR A 330 -6.62 -11.76 -7.91
CA TYR A 330 -6.40 -12.13 -6.51
C TYR A 330 -6.67 -13.61 -6.23
N GLY A 331 -7.56 -14.26 -6.99
CA GLY A 331 -7.81 -15.70 -6.87
C GLY A 331 -6.57 -16.56 -7.13
N MET A 332 -5.70 -16.15 -8.07
CA MET A 332 -4.41 -16.81 -8.31
C MET A 332 -3.51 -16.77 -7.07
N ALA A 333 -3.43 -15.60 -6.42
CA ALA A 333 -2.64 -15.41 -5.21
C ALA A 333 -3.19 -16.23 -4.03
N THR A 334 -4.52 -16.26 -3.85
CA THR A 334 -5.13 -17.06 -2.78
C THR A 334 -4.93 -18.56 -2.95
N ALA A 335 -4.86 -19.04 -4.19
CA ALA A 335 -4.62 -20.45 -4.50
C ALA A 335 -3.13 -20.82 -4.55
N GLN A 336 -2.21 -19.85 -4.39
CA GLN A 336 -0.77 -20.05 -4.60
C GLN A 336 -0.44 -20.66 -5.97
N ALA A 337 -1.16 -20.21 -7.01
CA ALA A 337 -1.08 -20.79 -8.35
C ALA A 337 0.07 -20.21 -9.21
N GLN A 338 0.81 -19.18 -8.74
CA GLN A 338 1.83 -18.48 -9.52
C GLN A 338 2.91 -19.40 -10.11
N HIS A 339 3.33 -20.42 -9.37
CA HIS A 339 4.33 -21.40 -9.84
C HIS A 339 3.77 -22.33 -10.92
N ALA A 340 2.51 -22.77 -10.77
CA ALA A 340 1.83 -23.58 -11.77
C ALA A 340 1.63 -22.77 -13.07
N VAL A 341 1.23 -21.51 -12.95
CA VAL A 341 1.08 -20.60 -14.10
C VAL A 341 2.42 -20.34 -14.82
N ALA A 342 3.51 -20.19 -14.06
CA ALA A 342 4.85 -20.05 -14.65
C ALA A 342 5.28 -21.33 -15.40
N GLU A 343 4.99 -22.51 -14.87
CA GLU A 343 5.25 -23.79 -15.53
C GLU A 343 4.40 -23.97 -16.80
N LEU A 344 3.10 -23.64 -16.75
CA LEU A 344 2.23 -23.63 -17.93
C LEU A 344 2.80 -22.70 -19.02
N THR A 345 3.20 -21.49 -18.63
CA THR A 345 3.81 -20.51 -19.54
C THR A 345 5.06 -21.08 -20.20
N ARG A 346 5.94 -21.74 -19.42
CA ARG A 346 7.16 -22.37 -19.95
C ARG A 346 6.81 -23.45 -20.99
N ARG A 347 5.89 -24.36 -20.68
CA ARG A 347 5.50 -25.46 -21.59
C ARG A 347 4.88 -24.95 -22.90
N LEU A 348 4.04 -23.93 -22.83
CA LEU A 348 3.45 -23.32 -24.02
C LEU A 348 4.52 -22.62 -24.88
N ARG A 349 5.45 -21.90 -24.25
CA ARG A 349 6.57 -21.27 -24.97
C ARG A 349 7.51 -22.29 -25.62
N GLU A 350 7.72 -23.45 -25.01
CA GLU A 350 8.48 -24.57 -25.60
C GLU A 350 7.81 -25.13 -26.87
N ARG A 351 6.50 -24.93 -27.01
CA ARG A 351 5.73 -25.26 -28.22
C ARG A 351 5.64 -24.10 -29.22
N ASN A 352 6.44 -23.05 -29.04
CA ASN A 352 6.45 -21.82 -29.84
C ASN A 352 5.13 -21.01 -29.78
N VAL A 353 4.35 -21.14 -28.71
CA VAL A 353 3.19 -20.28 -28.46
C VAL A 353 3.66 -18.95 -27.87
N LYS A 354 3.17 -17.83 -28.41
CA LYS A 354 3.43 -16.48 -27.89
C LYS A 354 2.59 -16.25 -26.63
N VAL A 355 3.17 -16.47 -25.46
CA VAL A 355 2.52 -16.26 -24.16
C VAL A 355 2.89 -14.90 -23.57
N ARG A 356 1.89 -14.12 -23.18
CA ARG A 356 2.05 -12.81 -22.50
C ARG A 356 1.13 -12.73 -21.29
N PHE A 357 1.44 -11.83 -20.36
CA PHE A 357 0.59 -11.52 -19.21
C PHE A 357 0.04 -10.12 -19.36
N GLY A 358 -1.26 -9.96 -19.12
CA GLY A 358 -1.93 -8.67 -19.02
C GLY A 358 -2.25 -8.35 -17.57
N ILE A 359 -1.60 -7.35 -17.00
CA ILE A 359 -1.75 -6.99 -15.59
C ILE A 359 -2.65 -5.75 -15.47
N HIS A 360 -3.74 -5.92 -14.72
CA HIS A 360 -4.56 -4.78 -14.34
C HIS A 360 -3.91 -4.02 -13.17
N PRO A 361 -3.86 -2.67 -13.17
CA PRO A 361 -3.15 -1.88 -12.15
C PRO A 361 -3.58 -2.14 -10.70
N VAL A 362 -4.84 -2.55 -10.50
CA VAL A 362 -5.43 -2.86 -9.19
C VAL A 362 -5.69 -4.35 -8.96
N ALA A 363 -5.08 -5.23 -9.76
CA ALA A 363 -5.16 -6.67 -9.53
C ALA A 363 -4.47 -7.06 -8.21
N GLY A 364 -5.21 -7.67 -7.29
CA GLY A 364 -4.69 -8.16 -6.01
C GLY A 364 -5.09 -7.30 -4.82
N ARG A 365 -4.19 -7.22 -3.82
CA ARG A 365 -4.40 -6.49 -2.56
C ARG A 365 -3.37 -5.37 -2.28
N LEU A 366 -2.50 -5.06 -3.24
CA LEU A 366 -1.49 -4.00 -3.14
C LEU A 366 -1.03 -3.63 -4.57
N PRO A 367 -0.60 -2.39 -4.85
CA PRO A 367 -0.09 -2.04 -6.19
C PRO A 367 1.06 -2.93 -6.63
N GLY A 368 0.97 -3.50 -7.83
CA GLY A 368 1.98 -4.40 -8.36
C GLY A 368 2.04 -5.77 -7.67
N HIS A 369 1.01 -6.16 -6.89
CA HIS A 369 0.97 -7.46 -6.21
C HIS A 369 1.18 -8.61 -7.21
N MET A 370 0.52 -8.58 -8.37
CA MET A 370 0.70 -9.63 -9.39
C MET A 370 2.11 -9.65 -9.96
N ASN A 371 2.71 -8.50 -10.26
CA ASN A 371 4.08 -8.40 -10.80
C ASN A 371 5.08 -9.06 -9.83
N VAL A 372 4.92 -8.82 -8.53
CA VAL A 372 5.79 -9.40 -7.49
C VAL A 372 5.65 -10.94 -7.41
N LEU A 373 4.43 -11.47 -7.46
CA LEU A 373 4.22 -12.93 -7.42
C LEU A 373 4.72 -13.63 -8.69
N LEU A 374 4.55 -13.00 -9.86
CA LEU A 374 5.08 -13.52 -11.11
C LEU A 374 6.62 -13.49 -11.13
N ALA A 375 7.22 -12.42 -10.58
CA ALA A 375 8.67 -12.34 -10.40
C ALA A 375 9.20 -13.41 -9.45
N GLU A 376 8.50 -13.70 -8.34
CA GLU A 376 8.82 -14.80 -7.43
C GLU A 376 8.78 -16.16 -8.14
N ALA A 377 7.77 -16.37 -9.00
CA ALA A 377 7.65 -17.53 -9.86
C ALA A 377 8.63 -17.53 -11.05
N LYS A 378 9.52 -16.53 -11.14
CA LYS A 378 10.55 -16.35 -12.19
C LYS A 378 9.98 -16.22 -13.61
N VAL A 379 8.79 -15.63 -13.73
CA VAL A 379 8.25 -15.24 -15.04
C VAL A 379 9.11 -14.09 -15.60
N PRO A 380 9.58 -14.19 -16.86
CA PRO A 380 10.35 -13.12 -17.48
C PRO A 380 9.55 -11.82 -17.60
N TYR A 381 10.15 -10.68 -17.25
CA TYR A 381 9.46 -9.38 -17.23
C TYR A 381 9.07 -8.88 -18.63
N ASP A 382 9.78 -9.29 -19.68
CA ASP A 382 9.51 -8.90 -21.08
C ASP A 382 8.16 -9.40 -21.60
N ILE A 383 7.58 -10.40 -20.94
CA ILE A 383 6.25 -10.93 -21.28
C ILE A 383 5.16 -10.48 -20.29
N VAL A 384 5.48 -9.61 -19.34
CA VAL A 384 4.53 -9.06 -18.37
C VAL A 384 4.23 -7.62 -18.76
N LEU A 385 3.03 -7.38 -19.26
CA LEU A 385 2.59 -6.11 -19.82
C LEU A 385 1.50 -5.50 -18.95
N GLU A 386 1.52 -4.18 -18.84
CA GLU A 386 0.46 -3.42 -18.19
C GLU A 386 -0.78 -3.36 -19.10
N MET A 387 -1.95 -3.11 -18.51
CA MET A 387 -3.24 -3.10 -19.22
C MET A 387 -3.25 -2.20 -20.47
N ASP A 388 -2.66 -1.01 -20.39
CA ASP A 388 -2.61 -0.06 -21.51
C ASP A 388 -1.71 -0.56 -22.66
N GLU A 389 -0.77 -1.47 -22.38
CA GLU A 389 0.17 -2.03 -23.37
C GLU A 389 -0.39 -3.27 -24.08
N ILE A 390 -1.33 -3.99 -23.45
CA ILE A 390 -1.86 -5.27 -23.96
C ILE A 390 -3.27 -5.17 -24.55
N ASN A 391 -4.07 -4.18 -24.17
CA ASN A 391 -5.48 -4.11 -24.57
C ASN A 391 -5.66 -4.09 -26.10
N ASP A 392 -4.85 -3.30 -26.82
CA ASP A 392 -4.91 -3.21 -28.29
C ASP A 392 -4.57 -4.54 -28.99
N ASP A 393 -3.89 -5.47 -28.31
CA ASP A 393 -3.49 -6.77 -28.84
C ASP A 393 -4.48 -7.90 -28.52
N LEU A 394 -5.50 -7.65 -27.70
CA LEU A 394 -6.44 -8.70 -27.24
C LEU A 394 -7.34 -9.20 -28.36
N GLY A 395 -7.75 -8.35 -29.30
CA GLY A 395 -8.55 -8.73 -30.46
C GLY A 395 -7.86 -9.73 -31.40
N ASP A 396 -6.53 -9.72 -31.44
CA ASP A 396 -5.71 -10.65 -32.24
C ASP A 396 -5.25 -11.89 -31.45
N THR A 397 -5.70 -12.04 -30.20
CA THR A 397 -5.30 -13.15 -29.32
C THR A 397 -6.22 -14.36 -29.49
N ASP A 398 -5.63 -15.56 -29.60
CA ASP A 398 -6.38 -16.81 -29.75
C ASP A 398 -7.08 -17.21 -28.45
N VAL A 399 -6.33 -17.30 -27.34
CA VAL A 399 -6.89 -17.73 -26.05
C VAL A 399 -6.47 -16.78 -24.92
N VAL A 400 -7.45 -16.33 -24.13
CA VAL A 400 -7.20 -15.60 -22.88
C VAL A 400 -7.53 -16.47 -21.68
N LEU A 401 -6.57 -16.63 -20.77
CA LEU A 401 -6.77 -17.31 -19.49
C LEU A 401 -6.99 -16.28 -18.39
N VAL A 402 -8.21 -16.18 -17.88
CA VAL A 402 -8.58 -15.29 -16.76
C VAL A 402 -8.45 -16.06 -15.45
N ILE A 403 -7.35 -15.87 -14.72
CA ILE A 403 -7.02 -16.69 -13.55
C ILE A 403 -7.34 -15.95 -12.26
N GLY A 404 -8.55 -16.18 -11.72
CA GLY A 404 -8.95 -15.62 -10.43
C GLY A 404 -9.15 -14.10 -10.45
N ALA A 405 -9.41 -13.52 -11.62
CA ALA A 405 -9.87 -12.15 -11.81
C ALA A 405 -11.39 -12.12 -12.01
N ASN A 406 -12.02 -11.00 -11.65
CA ASN A 406 -13.46 -10.80 -11.86
C ASN A 406 -13.75 -9.35 -12.29
N ASP A 407 -13.63 -8.40 -11.37
CA ASP A 407 -14.01 -7.01 -11.64
C ASP A 407 -13.10 -6.36 -12.70
N THR A 408 -11.81 -6.71 -12.73
CA THR A 408 -10.79 -6.19 -13.66
C THR A 408 -10.96 -6.63 -15.12
N VAL A 409 -11.90 -7.54 -15.38
CA VAL A 409 -12.23 -8.08 -16.70
C VAL A 409 -13.73 -7.96 -16.98
N ASN A 410 -14.46 -7.13 -16.21
CA ASN A 410 -15.92 -7.06 -16.28
C ASN A 410 -16.39 -6.03 -17.34
N PRO A 411 -17.07 -6.46 -18.43
CA PRO A 411 -17.56 -5.55 -19.48
C PRO A 411 -18.59 -4.53 -18.97
N ALA A 412 -19.27 -4.81 -17.85
CA ALA A 412 -20.24 -3.89 -17.26
C ALA A 412 -19.61 -2.54 -16.84
N ALA A 413 -18.27 -2.48 -16.70
CA ALA A 413 -17.58 -1.22 -16.49
C ALA A 413 -17.70 -0.26 -17.70
N MET A 414 -17.89 -0.78 -18.92
CA MET A 414 -18.02 0.01 -20.14
C MET A 414 -19.46 0.08 -20.64
N ASP A 415 -20.17 -1.06 -20.59
CA ASP A 415 -21.46 -1.23 -21.25
C ASP A 415 -22.65 -0.76 -20.39
N ASP A 416 -22.50 -0.71 -19.06
CA ASP A 416 -23.57 -0.40 -18.12
C ASP A 416 -23.26 0.86 -17.28
N PRO A 417 -23.83 2.02 -17.63
CA PRO A 417 -23.69 3.25 -16.85
C PRO A 417 -24.24 3.17 -15.41
N GLY A 418 -25.14 2.22 -15.12
CA GLY A 418 -25.72 2.00 -13.79
C GLY A 418 -24.86 1.10 -12.89
N SER A 419 -23.81 0.49 -13.43
CA SER A 419 -22.92 -0.41 -12.70
C SER A 419 -22.10 0.35 -11.65
N PRO A 420 -21.88 -0.20 -10.44
CA PRO A 420 -20.97 0.36 -9.43
C PRO A 420 -19.52 0.50 -9.91
N ILE A 421 -19.15 -0.16 -11.00
CA ILE A 421 -17.83 -0.11 -11.63
C ILE A 421 -17.85 0.61 -13.00
N ALA A 422 -18.95 1.29 -13.35
CA ALA A 422 -19.05 2.05 -14.59
C ALA A 422 -17.89 3.06 -14.71
N GLY A 423 -17.22 3.09 -15.87
CA GLY A 423 -16.05 3.90 -16.18
C GLY A 423 -14.72 3.38 -15.64
N MET A 424 -14.69 2.24 -14.93
CA MET A 424 -13.42 1.60 -14.54
C MET A 424 -12.70 1.08 -15.79
N PRO A 425 -11.43 1.46 -16.02
CA PRO A 425 -10.61 0.81 -17.05
C PRO A 425 -10.55 -0.69 -16.75
N VAL A 426 -10.67 -1.54 -17.76
CA VAL A 426 -10.63 -3.00 -17.60
C VAL A 426 -9.83 -3.62 -18.74
N LEU A 427 -9.39 -4.87 -18.56
CA LEU A 427 -8.81 -5.66 -19.63
C LEU A 427 -9.93 -6.15 -20.57
N HIS A 428 -9.85 -5.83 -21.86
CA HIS A 428 -10.87 -6.17 -22.87
C HIS A 428 -10.78 -7.64 -23.30
N VAL A 429 -10.75 -8.56 -22.35
CA VAL A 429 -10.50 -9.99 -22.60
C VAL A 429 -11.55 -10.62 -23.51
N TRP A 430 -12.75 -10.05 -23.55
CA TRP A 430 -13.85 -10.52 -24.41
C TRP A 430 -13.61 -10.31 -25.90
N GLU A 431 -12.61 -9.52 -26.30
CA GLU A 431 -12.26 -9.29 -27.70
C GLU A 431 -11.46 -10.46 -28.29
N ALA A 432 -10.88 -11.33 -27.46
CA ALA A 432 -10.16 -12.51 -27.89
C ALA A 432 -11.07 -13.59 -28.49
N LYS A 433 -10.50 -14.53 -29.26
CA LYS A 433 -11.27 -15.61 -29.90
C LYS A 433 -11.92 -16.55 -28.89
N ASP A 434 -11.16 -16.97 -27.88
CA ASP A 434 -11.63 -17.80 -26.77
C ASP A 434 -11.15 -17.27 -25.42
N VAL A 435 -12.02 -17.31 -24.41
CA VAL A 435 -11.73 -16.89 -23.04
C VAL A 435 -12.03 -18.03 -22.08
N VAL A 436 -11.05 -18.43 -21.27
CA VAL A 436 -11.23 -19.44 -20.22
C VAL A 436 -11.10 -18.78 -18.86
N VAL A 437 -12.16 -18.83 -18.06
CA VAL A 437 -12.23 -18.19 -16.73
C VAL A 437 -12.11 -19.22 -15.62
N PHE A 438 -11.09 -19.06 -14.77
CA PHE A 438 -10.84 -19.94 -13.63
C PHE A 438 -11.50 -19.39 -12.38
N LYS A 439 -12.44 -20.15 -11.81
CA LYS A 439 -13.16 -19.74 -10.60
C LYS A 439 -13.65 -20.92 -9.78
N ARG A 440 -13.87 -20.74 -8.48
CA ARG A 440 -14.43 -21.79 -7.61
C ARG A 440 -15.95 -21.92 -7.71
N SER A 441 -16.65 -20.82 -7.98
CA SER A 441 -18.11 -20.75 -8.09
C SER A 441 -18.53 -19.47 -8.81
N MET A 442 -19.82 -19.30 -9.11
CA MET A 442 -20.36 -18.08 -9.74
C MET A 442 -20.50 -16.88 -8.79
N ALA A 443 -19.94 -16.93 -7.57
CA ALA A 443 -20.02 -15.83 -6.61
C ALA A 443 -19.46 -14.51 -7.16
N THR A 444 -20.07 -13.39 -6.80
CA THR A 444 -19.65 -12.05 -7.28
C THR A 444 -18.24 -11.66 -6.82
N GLY A 445 -17.67 -10.66 -7.49
CA GLY A 445 -16.38 -10.07 -7.14
C GLY A 445 -16.49 -9.13 -5.95
N TYR A 446 -15.52 -8.22 -5.82
CA TYR A 446 -15.54 -7.23 -4.74
C TYR A 446 -16.68 -6.23 -4.91
N ALA A 447 -16.91 -5.79 -6.15
CA ALA A 447 -17.98 -4.85 -6.48
C ALA A 447 -19.40 -5.40 -6.24
N GLY A 448 -19.54 -6.69 -5.93
CA GLY A 448 -20.85 -7.29 -5.65
C GLY A 448 -21.76 -7.40 -6.87
N VAL A 449 -21.24 -7.18 -8.07
CA VAL A 449 -21.97 -7.31 -9.33
C VAL A 449 -21.64 -8.61 -10.05
N GLN A 450 -22.64 -9.11 -10.78
CA GLN A 450 -22.46 -10.20 -11.73
C GLN A 450 -21.61 -9.71 -12.92
N ASN A 451 -20.86 -10.62 -13.53
CA ASN A 451 -19.98 -10.28 -14.63
C ASN A 451 -20.57 -10.84 -15.94
N PRO A 452 -21.02 -9.98 -16.87
CA PRO A 452 -21.56 -10.41 -18.16
C PRO A 452 -20.57 -11.21 -19.01
N LEU A 453 -19.25 -11.08 -18.78
CA LEU A 453 -18.23 -11.87 -19.47
C LEU A 453 -18.52 -13.37 -19.40
N PHE A 454 -18.97 -13.86 -18.23
CA PHE A 454 -19.14 -15.30 -17.98
C PHE A 454 -20.23 -15.95 -18.84
N PHE A 455 -21.03 -15.14 -19.53
CA PHE A 455 -22.15 -15.56 -20.35
C PHE A 455 -21.94 -15.25 -21.84
N LYS A 456 -20.80 -14.67 -22.23
CA LYS A 456 -20.48 -14.45 -23.64
C LYS A 456 -20.18 -15.76 -24.35
N ASP A 457 -20.53 -15.85 -25.64
CA ASP A 457 -20.38 -17.06 -26.44
C ASP A 457 -18.94 -17.59 -26.53
N ASN A 458 -17.96 -16.69 -26.56
CA ASN A 458 -16.54 -17.04 -26.59
C ASN A 458 -15.94 -17.32 -25.20
N THR A 459 -16.75 -17.32 -24.14
CA THR A 459 -16.27 -17.51 -22.77
C THR A 459 -16.69 -18.86 -22.20
N GLN A 460 -15.73 -19.54 -21.57
CA GLN A 460 -15.91 -20.85 -20.97
C GLN A 460 -15.40 -20.84 -19.53
N MET A 461 -16.18 -21.40 -18.62
CA MET A 461 -15.90 -21.46 -17.18
C MET A 461 -15.17 -22.75 -16.84
N LEU A 462 -14.01 -22.63 -16.20
CA LEU A 462 -13.25 -23.75 -15.65
C LEU A 462 -13.35 -23.73 -14.13
N PHE A 463 -14.24 -24.55 -13.58
CA PHE A 463 -14.51 -24.58 -12.15
C PHE A 463 -13.47 -25.39 -11.36
N GLY A 464 -13.03 -24.82 -10.23
CA GLY A 464 -12.14 -25.46 -9.28
C GLY A 464 -11.20 -24.50 -8.57
N ASP A 465 -10.30 -25.06 -7.75
CA ASP A 465 -9.14 -24.31 -7.26
C ASP A 465 -8.20 -23.95 -8.42
N ALA A 466 -7.73 -22.71 -8.47
CA ALA A 466 -6.96 -22.22 -9.61
C ALA A 466 -5.63 -22.96 -9.80
N LYS A 467 -4.96 -23.35 -8.70
CA LYS A 467 -3.71 -24.11 -8.80
C LYS A 467 -3.95 -25.50 -9.34
N ALA A 468 -4.92 -26.21 -8.78
CA ALA A 468 -5.28 -27.56 -9.22
C ALA A 468 -5.66 -27.58 -10.71
N ARG A 469 -6.50 -26.65 -11.16
CA ARG A 469 -6.93 -26.56 -12.57
C ARG A 469 -5.79 -26.28 -13.53
N VAL A 470 -4.84 -25.42 -13.14
CA VAL A 470 -3.64 -25.17 -13.96
C VAL A 470 -2.75 -26.41 -14.01
N GLU A 471 -2.58 -27.13 -12.88
CA GLU A 471 -1.84 -28.39 -12.84
C GLU A 471 -2.49 -29.49 -13.70
N ASP A 472 -3.82 -29.59 -13.71
CA ASP A 472 -4.55 -30.53 -14.55
C ASP A 472 -4.36 -30.23 -16.05
N ILE A 473 -4.41 -28.95 -16.44
CA ILE A 473 -4.11 -28.51 -17.83
C ILE A 473 -2.68 -28.89 -18.21
N ILE A 474 -1.72 -28.64 -17.31
CA ILE A 474 -0.31 -28.99 -17.52
C ILE A 474 -0.15 -30.51 -17.70
N ALA A 475 -0.92 -31.33 -16.99
CA ALA A 475 -0.87 -32.78 -17.13
C ALA A 475 -1.43 -33.26 -18.48
N ALA A 476 -2.42 -32.54 -19.03
CA ALA A 476 -3.06 -32.84 -20.30
C ALA A 476 -2.32 -32.28 -21.53
N LEU A 477 -1.49 -31.25 -21.36
CA LEU A 477 -0.64 -30.65 -22.41
C LEU A 477 0.60 -31.50 -22.70
#